data_AF-A0A0C1NIX2-F1
#
_entry.id   AF-A0A0C1NIX2-F1
#
_cell.length_a   1.000
_cell.length_b   1.000
_cell.length_c   1.000
_cell.angle_alpha   90.00
_cell.angle_beta   90.00
_cell.angle_gamma   90.00
#
_symmetry.space_group_name_H-M   'P 1'
#
loop_
_entity.id
_entity.type
_entity.pdbx_description
1 polymer ?
#
loop_
_entity_poly.entity_id
_entity_poly.type
_entity_poly.pdbx_seq_one_letter_code
_entity_poly.pdbx_strand_id
1 'polypeptide(L)'
;MRKLLVLKLDGDLEKVVRVTLAIEEENNRLGMEVIGYLPANPNLALAIDNWRENYLSAGKSSRVQAVGAARQWRYDCNKSANELRQSLNQWLLSESFRPIRDKCLQYLIPDNEVRVLIRTSSQSLLKLPWHLWDLIDGNSFSEVALSTPNAEFRPTVKTPTLPGKVKILAILGNSTGIDIQQDRQVLENLLNAETTFLVEPKRQEINDYLWEKLWSKARGCACIP
;
A
#
# COMPACT_ATOMS: atom_id res chain seq x y z
N MET A 1 -13.76 -5.17 16.21
CA MET A 1 -13.12 -6.50 16.20
C MET A 1 -12.33 -6.59 14.91
N ARG A 2 -11.02 -6.85 14.97
CA ARG A 2 -10.19 -6.90 13.76
C ARG A 2 -10.15 -8.32 13.22
N LYS A 3 -10.55 -8.50 11.97
CA LYS A 3 -10.47 -9.80 11.28
C LYS A 3 -9.26 -9.83 10.36
N LEU A 4 -8.57 -10.97 10.30
CA LEU A 4 -7.42 -11.16 9.41
C LEU A 4 -7.76 -12.23 8.36
N LEU A 5 -7.79 -11.83 7.09
CA LEU A 5 -7.88 -12.74 5.96
C LEU A 5 -6.46 -12.98 5.44
N VAL A 6 -6.00 -14.21 5.49
CA VAL A 6 -4.68 -14.60 4.97
C VAL A 6 -4.87 -15.32 3.65
N LEU A 7 -4.43 -14.71 2.55
CA LEU A 7 -4.38 -15.32 1.22
C LEU A 7 -2.97 -15.82 0.98
N LYS A 8 -2.78 -17.15 0.98
CA LYS A 8 -1.51 -17.79 0.61
C LYS A 8 -1.54 -18.11 -0.88
N LEU A 9 -0.63 -17.56 -1.66
CA LEU A 9 -0.51 -17.77 -3.10
C LEU A 9 0.78 -18.52 -3.42
N ASP A 10 0.61 -19.72 -3.98
CA ASP A 10 1.68 -20.60 -4.42
C ASP A 10 1.65 -20.71 -5.94
N GLY A 11 2.64 -20.10 -6.60
CA GLY A 11 2.75 -20.04 -8.06
C GLY A 11 3.31 -18.70 -8.54
N ASP A 12 3.20 -18.44 -9.84
CA ASP A 12 3.63 -17.20 -10.48
C ASP A 12 2.62 -16.79 -11.57
N LEU A 13 2.80 -15.61 -12.18
CA LEU A 13 1.93 -15.13 -13.26
C LEU A 13 2.04 -15.95 -14.55
N GLU A 14 3.08 -16.76 -14.73
CA GLU A 14 3.27 -17.59 -15.93
C GLU A 14 2.58 -18.96 -15.81
N LYS A 15 2.28 -19.39 -14.58
CA LYS A 15 1.67 -20.69 -14.25
C LYS A 15 0.37 -20.49 -13.51
N VAL A 16 -0.33 -21.60 -13.26
CA VAL A 16 -1.50 -21.58 -12.38
C VAL A 16 -1.03 -21.29 -10.95
N VAL A 17 -1.70 -20.34 -10.29
CA VAL A 17 -1.44 -19.98 -8.90
C VAL A 17 -2.49 -20.66 -8.03
N ARG A 18 -2.04 -21.51 -7.11
CA ARG A 18 -2.91 -22.07 -6.07
C ARG A 18 -3.08 -21.01 -4.99
N VAL A 19 -4.32 -20.74 -4.59
CA VAL A 19 -4.62 -19.80 -3.53
C VAL A 19 -5.33 -20.53 -2.39
N THR A 20 -4.86 -20.31 -1.16
CA THR A 20 -5.51 -20.79 0.06
C THR A 20 -5.89 -19.58 0.91
N LEU A 21 -7.18 -19.39 1.13
CA LEU A 21 -7.72 -18.41 2.06
C LEU A 21 -7.84 -19.05 3.45
N ALA A 22 -7.22 -18.46 4.45
CA ALA A 22 -7.44 -18.76 5.86
C ALA A 22 -8.00 -17.52 6.55
N ILE A 23 -8.98 -17.71 7.43
CA ILE A 23 -9.60 -16.64 8.20
C ILE A 23 -9.19 -16.82 9.65
N GLU A 24 -8.49 -15.83 10.20
CA GLU A 24 -8.09 -15.78 11.60
C GLU A 24 -8.93 -14.73 12.34
N GLU A 25 -9.63 -15.17 13.38
CA GLU A 25 -10.32 -14.29 14.33
C GLU A 25 -9.57 -14.33 15.68
N GLU A 26 -9.53 -13.21 16.41
CA GLU A 26 -8.76 -13.07 17.68
C GLU A 26 -8.98 -14.19 18.70
N ASN A 27 -10.13 -14.89 18.65
CA ASN A 27 -10.52 -15.94 19.58
C ASN A 27 -10.57 -17.36 18.97
N ASN A 28 -10.30 -17.55 17.68
CA ASN A 28 -10.38 -18.87 17.05
C ASN A 28 -9.22 -19.10 16.05
N ARG A 29 -8.31 -20.00 16.42
CA ARG A 29 -7.15 -20.41 15.60
C ARG A 29 -7.46 -21.55 14.64
N LEU A 30 -8.64 -22.18 14.74
CA LEU A 30 -9.11 -23.19 13.79
C LEU A 30 -9.87 -22.46 12.67
N GLY A 31 -9.11 -21.73 11.86
CA GLY A 31 -9.64 -20.96 10.74
C GLY A 31 -10.21 -21.87 9.66
N MET A 32 -11.36 -21.49 9.11
CA MET A 32 -11.87 -22.08 7.88
C MET A 32 -10.85 -21.86 6.76
N GLU A 33 -10.41 -22.93 6.10
CA GLU A 33 -9.56 -22.85 4.92
C GLU A 33 -10.39 -23.09 3.65
N VAL A 34 -10.25 -22.21 2.67
CA VAL A 34 -10.87 -22.34 1.35
C VAL A 34 -9.79 -22.29 0.28
N ILE A 35 -9.81 -23.27 -0.61
CA ILE A 35 -8.83 -23.39 -1.69
C ILE A 35 -9.49 -22.94 -2.99
N GLY A 36 -8.75 -22.19 -3.80
CA GLY A 36 -9.10 -21.77 -5.14
C GLY A 36 -7.85 -21.65 -6.00
N TYR A 37 -8.05 -21.29 -7.27
CA TYR A 37 -6.95 -21.20 -8.22
C TYR A 37 -7.11 -19.94 -9.07
N LEU A 38 -5.99 -19.32 -9.41
CA LEU A 38 -5.92 -18.27 -10.41
C LEU A 38 -5.19 -18.81 -11.65
N PRO A 39 -5.73 -18.58 -12.85
CA PRO A 39 -5.10 -19.06 -14.09
C PRO A 39 -3.78 -18.34 -14.35
N ALA A 40 -2.92 -18.92 -15.19
CA ALA A 40 -1.76 -18.20 -15.71
C ALA A 40 -2.20 -16.94 -16.46
N ASN A 41 -1.53 -15.82 -16.21
CA ASN A 41 -1.80 -14.54 -16.87
C ASN A 41 -0.49 -13.79 -17.16
N PRO A 42 0.28 -14.21 -18.20
CA PRO A 42 1.50 -13.52 -18.59
C PRO A 42 1.24 -12.09 -19.08
N ASN A 43 0.05 -11.81 -19.62
CA ASN A 43 -0.34 -10.46 -20.03
C ASN A 43 -0.41 -9.49 -18.84
N LEU A 44 -0.77 -9.98 -17.65
CA LEU A 44 -0.73 -9.17 -16.43
C LEU A 44 0.70 -8.81 -16.04
N ALA A 45 1.67 -9.71 -16.23
CA ALA A 45 3.08 -9.40 -16.03
C ALA A 45 3.56 -8.30 -16.99
N LEU A 46 3.18 -8.39 -18.27
CA LEU A 46 3.46 -7.34 -19.27
C LEU A 46 2.81 -6.01 -18.89
N ALA A 47 1.59 -6.01 -18.37
CA ALA A 47 0.90 -4.79 -17.93
C ALA A 47 1.64 -4.11 -16.76
N ILE A 48 2.21 -4.88 -15.83
CA ILE A 48 3.04 -4.35 -14.74
C ILE A 48 4.29 -3.68 -15.31
N ASP A 49 4.98 -4.34 -16.23
CA ASP A 49 6.22 -3.82 -16.81
C ASP A 49 5.94 -2.55 -17.65
N ASN A 50 4.90 -2.55 -18.48
CA ASN A 50 4.47 -1.37 -19.24
C ASN A 50 4.14 -0.17 -18.34
N TRP A 51 3.35 -0.38 -17.29
CA TRP A 51 3.05 0.68 -16.32
C TRP A 51 4.32 1.20 -15.65
N ARG A 52 5.22 0.31 -15.24
CA ARG A 52 6.49 0.68 -14.60
C ARG A 52 7.39 1.48 -15.54
N GLU A 53 7.49 1.10 -16.79
CA GLU A 53 8.28 1.83 -17.79
C GLU A 53 7.73 3.24 -18.02
N ASN A 54 6.41 3.36 -18.20
CA ASN A 54 5.73 4.65 -18.33
C ASN A 54 5.94 5.52 -17.09
N TYR A 55 5.81 4.95 -15.89
CA TYR A 55 6.05 5.67 -14.64
C TYR A 55 7.50 6.17 -14.53
N LEU A 56 8.48 5.30 -14.80
CA LEU A 56 9.90 5.65 -14.70
C LEU A 56 10.37 6.61 -15.81
N SER A 57 9.68 6.65 -16.95
CA SER A 57 10.01 7.57 -18.05
C SER A 57 9.96 9.04 -17.63
N ALA A 58 9.14 9.39 -16.62
CA ALA A 58 9.12 10.75 -16.03
C ALA A 58 10.47 11.14 -15.41
N GLY A 59 11.10 10.21 -14.70
CA GLY A 59 12.35 10.44 -13.96
C GLY A 59 13.58 10.53 -14.85
N LYS A 60 13.49 10.08 -16.11
CA LYS A 60 14.59 10.15 -17.09
C LYS A 60 14.76 11.55 -17.69
N SER A 61 13.82 12.46 -17.46
CA SER A 61 13.94 13.86 -17.89
C SER A 61 14.40 14.73 -16.72
N SER A 62 15.70 14.93 -16.61
CA SER A 62 16.26 15.93 -15.72
C SER A 62 15.84 17.32 -16.22
N ARG A 63 15.09 18.04 -15.39
CA ARG A 63 14.69 19.47 -15.50
C ARG A 63 13.43 19.74 -16.32
N VAL A 64 12.51 20.46 -15.66
CA VAL A 64 11.36 21.24 -16.14
C VAL A 64 11.04 21.00 -17.62
N GLN A 65 10.27 19.95 -17.89
CA GLN A 65 9.68 19.76 -19.22
C GLN A 65 8.61 20.83 -19.49
N ALA A 66 8.48 21.22 -20.76
CA ALA A 66 7.35 22.00 -21.24
C ALA A 66 6.02 21.33 -20.82
N VAL A 67 5.04 22.14 -20.42
CA VAL A 67 3.74 21.69 -19.87
C VAL A 67 3.07 20.59 -20.71
N GLY A 68 3.27 20.58 -22.03
CA GLY A 68 2.74 19.55 -22.94
C GLY A 68 3.31 18.13 -22.72
N ALA A 69 4.63 18.00 -22.54
CA ALA A 69 5.26 16.69 -22.32
C ALA A 69 4.86 16.10 -20.95
N ALA A 70 4.72 16.95 -19.93
CA ALA A 70 4.21 16.53 -18.63
C ALA A 70 2.74 16.05 -18.67
N ARG A 71 1.89 16.67 -19.52
CA ARG A 71 0.50 16.23 -19.72
C ARG A 71 0.43 14.89 -20.42
N GLN A 72 1.21 14.70 -21.49
CA GLN A 72 1.25 13.45 -22.24
C GLN A 72 1.75 12.30 -21.36
N TRP A 73 2.85 12.51 -20.63
CA TRP A 73 3.37 11.52 -19.68
C TRP A 73 2.32 11.13 -18.62
N ARG A 74 1.65 12.12 -17.99
CA ARG A 74 0.58 11.85 -17.02
C ARG A 74 -0.55 11.03 -17.63
N TYR A 75 -0.93 11.34 -18.87
CA TYR A 75 -1.95 10.59 -19.59
C TYR A 75 -1.52 9.13 -19.82
N ASP A 76 -0.32 8.89 -20.33
CA ASP A 76 0.20 7.54 -20.62
C ASP A 76 0.39 6.71 -19.34
N CYS A 77 0.88 7.35 -18.27
CA CYS A 77 1.01 6.72 -16.95
C CYS A 77 -0.37 6.35 -16.38
N ASN A 78 -1.36 7.24 -16.45
CA ASN A 78 -2.72 6.95 -15.97
C ASN A 78 -3.40 5.88 -16.82
N LYS A 79 -3.20 5.91 -18.14
CA LYS A 79 -3.75 4.92 -19.06
C LYS A 79 -3.23 3.52 -18.73
N SER A 80 -1.91 3.35 -18.65
CA SER A 80 -1.30 2.06 -18.31
C SER A 80 -1.63 1.59 -16.89
N ALA A 81 -1.78 2.51 -15.93
CA ALA A 81 -2.25 2.18 -14.58
C ALA A 81 -3.69 1.64 -14.59
N ASN A 82 -4.58 2.24 -15.39
CA ASN A 82 -5.96 1.78 -15.53
C ASN A 82 -6.04 0.42 -16.23
N GLU A 83 -5.23 0.19 -17.27
CA GLU A 83 -5.12 -1.11 -17.94
C GLU A 83 -4.65 -2.20 -16.98
N LEU A 84 -3.64 -1.91 -16.15
CA LEU A 84 -3.17 -2.83 -15.10
C LEU A 84 -4.27 -3.12 -14.08
N ARG A 85 -5.00 -2.10 -13.60
CA ARG A 85 -6.12 -2.28 -12.67
C ARG A 85 -7.22 -3.15 -13.27
N GLN A 86 -7.59 -2.94 -14.52
CA GLN A 86 -8.60 -3.75 -15.21
C GLN A 86 -8.13 -5.19 -15.36
N SER A 87 -6.89 -5.41 -15.81
CA SER A 87 -6.32 -6.74 -15.98
C SER A 87 -6.24 -7.51 -14.65
N LEU A 88 -5.83 -6.84 -13.57
CA LEU A 88 -5.82 -7.42 -12.22
C LEU A 88 -7.22 -7.87 -11.80
N ASN A 89 -8.22 -6.99 -11.92
CA ASN A 89 -9.56 -7.30 -11.46
C ASN A 89 -10.24 -8.36 -12.33
N GLN A 90 -9.99 -8.36 -13.66
CA GLN A 90 -10.46 -9.43 -14.54
C GLN A 90 -9.84 -10.78 -14.17
N TRP A 91 -8.54 -10.80 -13.82
CA TRP A 91 -7.87 -12.00 -13.36
C TRP A 91 -8.45 -12.53 -12.03
N LEU A 92 -8.73 -11.63 -11.09
CA LEU A 92 -9.37 -11.96 -9.81
C LEU A 92 -10.88 -12.24 -9.93
N LEU A 93 -11.47 -12.14 -11.12
CA LEU A 93 -12.84 -12.55 -11.43
C LEU A 93 -12.90 -13.94 -12.10
N SER A 94 -11.77 -14.64 -12.26
CA SER A 94 -11.78 -15.98 -12.84
C SER A 94 -12.67 -16.95 -12.04
N GLU A 95 -13.41 -17.81 -12.74
CA GLU A 95 -14.32 -18.79 -12.10
C GLU A 95 -13.59 -19.69 -11.08
N SER A 96 -12.33 -20.05 -11.32
CA SER A 96 -11.53 -20.87 -10.42
C SER A 96 -11.17 -20.18 -9.09
N PHE A 97 -11.28 -18.86 -9.02
CA PHE A 97 -11.03 -18.06 -7.82
C PHE A 97 -12.31 -17.63 -7.09
N ARG A 98 -13.47 -17.85 -7.73
CA ARG A 98 -14.79 -17.47 -7.20
C ARG A 98 -15.08 -17.96 -5.77
N PRO A 99 -14.74 -19.20 -5.36
CA PRO A 99 -14.99 -19.66 -4.00
C PRO A 99 -14.30 -18.81 -2.93
N ILE A 100 -13.08 -18.34 -3.22
CA ILE A 100 -12.32 -17.45 -2.33
C ILE A 100 -12.95 -16.06 -2.33
N ARG A 101 -13.27 -15.55 -3.52
CA ARG A 101 -13.89 -14.23 -3.68
C ARG A 101 -15.21 -14.11 -2.92
N ASP A 102 -16.08 -15.11 -3.04
CA ASP A 102 -17.38 -15.16 -2.36
C ASP A 102 -17.22 -15.17 -0.84
N LYS A 103 -16.16 -15.82 -0.33
CA LYS A 103 -15.82 -15.77 1.08
C LYS A 103 -15.29 -14.40 1.48
N CYS A 104 -14.36 -13.81 0.73
CA CYS A 104 -13.86 -12.47 1.00
C CYS A 104 -15.02 -11.45 1.07
N LEU A 105 -16.00 -11.53 0.17
CA LEU A 105 -17.21 -10.70 0.20
C LEU A 105 -18.01 -10.80 1.51
N GLN A 106 -18.08 -11.97 2.12
CA GLN A 106 -18.79 -12.17 3.40
C GLN A 106 -18.08 -11.49 4.58
N TYR A 107 -16.76 -11.28 4.50
CA TYR A 107 -15.98 -10.69 5.58
C TYR A 107 -15.61 -9.23 5.35
N LEU A 108 -15.45 -8.80 4.09
CA LEU A 108 -15.15 -7.43 3.66
C LEU A 108 -16.42 -6.56 3.61
N ILE A 109 -17.28 -6.68 4.61
CA ILE A 109 -18.48 -5.85 4.77
C ILE A 109 -18.02 -4.42 5.12
N PRO A 110 -18.67 -3.37 4.56
CA PRO A 110 -18.47 -2.00 5.01
C PRO A 110 -18.58 -1.88 6.54
N ASP A 111 -17.78 -0.99 7.14
CA ASP A 111 -17.70 -0.71 8.59
C ASP A 111 -16.91 -1.70 9.47
N ASN A 112 -16.46 -2.84 8.93
CA ASN A 112 -15.54 -3.72 9.66
C ASN A 112 -14.07 -3.40 9.37
N GLU A 113 -13.27 -3.26 10.43
CA GLU A 113 -11.80 -3.22 10.30
C GLU A 113 -11.28 -4.60 9.88
N VAL A 114 -10.85 -4.72 8.64
CA VAL A 114 -10.38 -5.98 8.06
C VAL A 114 -8.96 -5.83 7.52
N ARG A 115 -8.10 -6.77 7.87
CA ARG A 115 -6.74 -6.87 7.32
C ARG A 115 -6.69 -8.01 6.33
N VAL A 116 -6.25 -7.72 5.12
CA VAL A 116 -5.99 -8.72 4.08
C VAL A 116 -4.48 -8.89 3.96
N LEU A 117 -3.99 -10.05 4.37
CA LEU A 117 -2.59 -10.42 4.29
C LEU A 117 -2.35 -11.34 3.08
N ILE A 118 -1.64 -10.82 2.09
CA ILE A 118 -1.18 -11.58 0.93
C ILE A 118 0.17 -12.22 1.27
N ARG A 119 0.23 -13.55 1.29
CA ARG A 119 1.44 -14.35 1.52
C ARG A 119 1.85 -15.04 0.23
N THR A 120 3.03 -14.72 -0.28
CA THR A 120 3.57 -15.38 -1.47
C THR A 120 5.09 -15.32 -1.52
N SER A 121 5.71 -16.36 -2.08
CA SER A 121 7.15 -16.38 -2.39
C SER A 121 7.46 -15.74 -3.75
N SER A 122 6.44 -15.46 -4.57
CA SER A 122 6.61 -15.01 -5.94
C SER A 122 6.76 -13.49 -6.03
N GLN A 123 7.89 -13.05 -6.58
CA GLN A 123 8.17 -11.63 -6.76
C GLN A 123 7.21 -10.97 -7.76
N SER A 124 6.69 -11.70 -8.74
CA SER A 124 5.74 -11.16 -9.72
C SER A 124 4.39 -10.86 -9.07
N LEU A 125 3.92 -11.76 -8.18
CA LEU A 125 2.68 -11.56 -7.43
C LEU A 125 2.80 -10.46 -6.37
N LEU A 126 3.98 -10.25 -5.78
CA LEU A 126 4.22 -9.13 -4.85
C LEU A 126 4.18 -7.75 -5.52
N LYS A 127 4.43 -7.68 -6.84
CA LYS A 127 4.37 -6.42 -7.60
C LYS A 127 2.94 -5.99 -7.95
N LEU A 128 1.94 -6.85 -7.73
CA LEU A 128 0.57 -6.52 -8.08
C LEU A 128 0.01 -5.43 -7.16
N PRO A 129 -0.79 -4.49 -7.68
CA PRO A 129 -1.42 -3.45 -6.88
C PRO A 129 -2.65 -4.00 -6.15
N TRP A 130 -2.44 -4.86 -5.15
CA TRP A 130 -3.50 -5.54 -4.39
C TRP A 130 -4.49 -4.59 -3.71
N HIS A 131 -4.09 -3.36 -3.41
CA HIS A 131 -4.97 -2.32 -2.88
C HIS A 131 -6.04 -1.87 -3.90
N LEU A 132 -5.81 -2.07 -5.20
CA LEU A 132 -6.76 -1.79 -6.29
C LEU A 132 -7.66 -2.98 -6.62
N TRP A 133 -7.61 -4.04 -5.81
CA TRP A 133 -8.59 -5.11 -5.89
C TRP A 133 -9.98 -4.53 -5.57
N ASP A 134 -10.94 -4.76 -6.45
CA ASP A 134 -12.30 -4.22 -6.38
C ASP A 134 -13.03 -4.46 -5.05
N LEU A 135 -12.74 -5.56 -4.34
CA LEU A 135 -13.30 -5.81 -3.00
C LEU A 135 -12.72 -4.92 -1.89
N ILE A 136 -11.56 -4.32 -2.13
CA ILE A 136 -10.77 -3.57 -1.15
C ILE A 136 -10.82 -2.07 -1.44
N ASP A 137 -10.67 -1.68 -2.71
CA ASP A 137 -10.57 -0.30 -3.17
C ASP A 137 -11.77 0.58 -2.75
N GLY A 138 -12.95 -0.03 -2.56
CA GLY A 138 -14.17 0.65 -2.08
C GLY A 138 -14.37 0.66 -0.56
N ASN A 139 -13.54 -0.02 0.23
CA ASN A 139 -13.73 -0.19 1.67
C ASN A 139 -12.63 0.52 2.47
N SER A 140 -12.96 1.68 3.04
CA SER A 140 -12.02 2.54 3.78
C SER A 140 -11.41 1.92 5.03
N PHE A 141 -11.97 0.81 5.54
CA PHE A 141 -11.48 0.11 6.72
C PHE A 141 -10.73 -1.19 6.40
N SER A 142 -10.43 -1.42 5.12
CA SER A 142 -9.65 -2.57 4.65
C SER A 142 -8.19 -2.19 4.44
N GLU A 143 -7.29 -2.90 5.12
CA GLU A 143 -5.83 -2.72 4.99
C GLU A 143 -5.22 -3.93 4.26
N VAL A 144 -4.37 -3.69 3.26
CA VAL A 144 -3.62 -4.75 2.57
C VAL A 144 -2.19 -4.80 3.08
N ALA A 145 -1.76 -5.98 3.51
CA ALA A 145 -0.39 -6.26 3.89
C ALA A 145 0.21 -7.35 3.00
N LEU A 146 1.51 -7.25 2.71
CA LEU A 146 2.26 -8.24 1.96
C LEU A 146 3.27 -8.94 2.88
N SER A 147 3.46 -10.24 2.71
CA SER A 147 4.37 -11.04 3.52
C SER A 147 4.94 -12.21 2.72
N THR A 148 6.17 -12.61 3.07
CA THR A 148 6.76 -13.85 2.55
C THR A 148 6.27 -15.06 3.38
N PRO A 149 6.23 -16.28 2.82
CA PRO A 149 5.66 -17.44 3.51
C PRO A 149 6.38 -17.81 4.80
N ASN A 150 7.69 -17.51 4.88
CA ASN A 150 8.55 -17.83 6.03
C ASN A 150 8.64 -16.67 7.04
N ALA A 151 7.82 -15.64 6.91
CA ALA A 151 7.82 -14.54 7.88
C ALA A 151 7.26 -15.04 9.22
N GLU A 152 8.12 -15.13 10.23
CA GLU A 152 7.69 -15.42 11.60
C GLU A 152 6.79 -14.31 12.11
N PHE A 153 5.62 -14.69 12.63
CA PHE A 153 4.76 -13.78 13.34
C PHE A 153 5.42 -13.43 14.67
N ARG A 154 6.12 -12.29 14.72
CA ARG A 154 6.54 -11.73 15.99
C ARG A 154 5.31 -11.11 16.64
N PRO A 155 4.85 -11.57 17.82
CA PRO A 155 3.80 -10.87 18.54
C PRO A 155 4.25 -9.42 18.70
N THR A 156 3.44 -8.49 18.19
CA THR A 156 3.75 -7.08 18.23
C THR A 156 4.00 -6.69 19.68
N VAL A 157 5.19 -6.13 19.95
CA VAL A 157 5.36 -5.26 21.11
C VAL A 157 4.22 -4.25 20.99
N LYS A 158 3.32 -4.23 21.98
CA LYS A 158 2.17 -3.33 22.01
C LYS A 158 2.63 -1.97 21.51
N THR A 159 2.14 -1.53 20.35
CA THR A 159 2.39 -0.17 19.90
C THR A 159 1.90 0.71 21.05
N PRO A 160 2.75 1.59 21.61
CA PRO A 160 2.30 2.47 22.68
C PRO A 160 1.04 3.16 22.21
N THR A 161 0.00 3.09 23.03
CA THR A 161 -1.29 3.74 22.80
C THR A 161 -0.98 5.14 22.33
N LEU A 162 -1.32 5.46 21.07
CA LEU A 162 -1.09 6.81 20.55
C LEU A 162 -1.81 7.76 21.51
N PRO A 163 -1.12 8.75 22.12
CA PRO A 163 -1.82 9.80 22.84
C PRO A 163 -2.80 10.45 21.86
N GLY A 164 -3.93 10.96 22.37
CA GLY A 164 -5.06 11.44 21.56
C GLY A 164 -4.78 12.53 20.52
N LYS A 165 -3.53 13.00 20.40
CA LYS A 165 -3.06 13.86 19.30
C LYS A 165 -1.77 13.32 18.68
N VAL A 166 -1.75 13.18 17.36
CA VAL A 166 -0.58 12.77 16.57
C VAL A 166 0.36 13.97 16.40
N LYS A 167 1.67 13.79 16.59
CA LYS A 167 2.66 14.86 16.39
C LYS A 167 3.21 14.81 14.96
N ILE A 168 3.02 15.88 14.20
CA ILE A 168 3.47 16.00 12.80
C ILE A 168 4.65 16.98 12.75
N LEU A 169 5.75 16.58 12.10
CA LEU A 169 6.85 17.48 11.74
C LEU A 169 6.73 17.82 10.25
N ALA A 170 6.40 19.07 9.93
CA ALA A 170 6.27 19.56 8.57
C ALA A 170 7.53 20.36 8.18
N ILE A 171 8.33 19.81 7.26
CA ILE A 171 9.52 20.49 6.72
C ILE A 171 9.12 21.19 5.42
N LEU A 172 9.06 22.51 5.46
CA LEU A 172 8.72 23.38 4.35
C LEU A 172 10.02 23.79 3.66
N GLY A 173 10.19 23.36 2.41
CA GLY A 173 11.38 23.64 1.61
C GLY A 173 11.42 25.07 1.07
N ASN A 174 12.25 25.28 0.05
CA ASN A 174 12.43 26.59 -0.59
C ASN A 174 11.09 27.17 -1.11
N SER A 175 10.73 28.38 -0.70
CA SER A 175 9.48 29.06 -1.10
C SER A 175 9.55 29.80 -2.43
N THR A 176 10.66 29.70 -3.17
CA THR A 176 10.84 30.42 -4.43
C THR A 176 9.85 29.91 -5.49
N GLY A 177 8.79 30.68 -5.72
CA GLY A 177 7.78 30.42 -6.76
C GLY A 177 6.63 29.48 -6.32
N ILE A 178 6.49 29.17 -5.03
CA ILE A 178 5.41 28.33 -4.48
C ILE A 178 4.82 29.00 -3.24
N ASP A 179 3.49 28.97 -3.11
CA ASP A 179 2.80 29.46 -1.92
C ASP A 179 2.74 28.38 -0.83
N ILE A 180 3.66 28.47 0.12
CA ILE A 180 3.76 27.56 1.27
C ILE A 180 2.65 27.80 2.31
N GLN A 181 1.96 28.94 2.25
CA GLN A 181 0.94 29.30 3.26
C GLN A 181 -0.31 28.41 3.17
N GLN A 182 -0.69 27.98 1.96
CA GLN A 182 -1.80 27.04 1.81
C GLN A 182 -1.51 25.69 2.46
N ASP A 183 -0.31 25.15 2.21
CA ASP A 183 0.12 23.88 2.82
C ASP A 183 0.16 23.98 4.36
N ARG A 184 0.61 25.13 4.88
CA ARG A 184 0.61 25.41 6.32
C ARG A 184 -0.80 25.41 6.90
N GLN A 185 -1.74 26.12 6.28
CA GLN A 185 -3.12 26.17 6.74
C GLN A 185 -3.79 24.79 6.76
N VAL A 186 -3.56 23.97 5.73
CA VAL A 186 -4.10 22.60 5.67
C VAL A 186 -3.57 21.77 6.85
N LEU A 187 -2.26 21.84 7.12
CA LEU A 187 -1.61 21.07 8.17
C LEU A 187 -1.92 21.58 9.59
N GLU A 188 -2.26 22.86 9.76
CA GLU A 188 -2.73 23.43 11.03
C GLU A 188 -4.18 23.05 11.33
N ASN A 189 -5.02 22.87 10.30
CA ASN A 189 -6.44 22.54 10.44
C ASN A 189 -6.72 21.04 10.68
N LEU A 190 -5.69 20.21 10.82
CA LEU A 190 -5.85 18.78 11.07
C LEU A 190 -6.40 18.51 12.48
N LEU A 191 -7.58 17.89 12.54
CA LEU A 191 -8.18 17.41 13.78
C LEU A 191 -7.28 16.33 14.41
N ASN A 192 -7.06 16.44 15.73
CA ASN A 192 -6.21 15.51 16.50
C ASN A 192 -4.74 15.46 16.07
N ALA A 193 -4.19 16.56 15.53
CA ALA A 193 -2.76 16.69 15.25
C ALA A 193 -2.12 17.89 15.96
N GLU A 194 -0.85 17.76 16.31
CA GLU A 194 0.02 18.85 16.74
C GLU A 194 1.15 18.99 15.70
N THR A 195 1.08 20.05 14.88
CA THR A 195 2.03 20.25 13.78
C THR A 195 3.15 21.21 14.19
N THR A 196 4.39 20.76 14.08
CA THR A 196 5.60 21.60 14.20
C THR A 196 6.13 21.88 12.80
N PHE A 197 6.32 23.17 12.46
CA PHE A 197 6.83 23.57 11.15
C PHE A 197 8.31 23.94 11.21
N LEU A 198 9.09 23.44 10.26
CA LEU A 198 10.46 23.87 9.99
C LEU A 198 10.50 24.48 8.58
N VAL A 199 10.77 25.77 8.47
CA VAL A 199 10.83 26.49 7.18
C VAL A 199 12.28 26.66 6.78
N GLU A 200 12.63 26.12 5.60
CA GLU A 200 13.98 26.10 5.04
C GLU A 200 15.07 25.72 6.06
N PRO A 201 14.89 24.65 6.87
CA PRO A 201 15.81 24.33 7.94
C PRO A 201 17.15 23.86 7.39
N LYS A 202 18.21 24.10 8.15
CA LYS A 202 19.52 23.50 7.86
C LYS A 202 19.48 22.01 8.20
N ARG A 203 20.33 21.22 7.54
CA ARG A 203 20.42 19.76 7.76
C ARG A 203 20.66 19.40 9.24
N GLN A 204 21.42 20.21 9.96
CA GLN A 204 21.68 20.02 11.39
C GLN A 204 20.38 20.18 12.19
N GLU A 205 19.63 21.25 11.97
CA GLU A 205 18.34 21.50 12.64
C GLU A 205 17.33 20.37 12.39
N ILE A 206 17.26 19.82 11.17
CA ILE A 206 16.39 18.66 10.89
C ILE A 206 16.78 17.46 11.77
N ASN A 207 18.08 17.18 11.86
CA ASN A 207 18.58 16.06 12.64
C ASN A 207 18.28 16.28 14.12
N ASP A 208 18.57 17.46 14.65
CA ASP A 208 18.34 17.81 16.05
C ASP A 208 16.85 17.66 16.40
N TYR A 209 15.94 18.22 15.59
CA TYR A 209 14.50 18.05 15.80
C TYR A 209 14.08 16.57 15.76
N LEU A 210 14.59 15.77 14.81
CA LEU A 210 14.27 14.34 14.68
C LEU A 210 14.74 13.48 15.86
N TRP A 211 15.75 13.93 16.61
CA TRP A 211 16.32 13.22 17.77
C TRP A 211 15.84 13.78 19.12
N GLU A 212 15.59 15.08 19.24
CA GLU A 212 15.17 15.74 20.50
C GLU A 212 13.72 15.46 20.88
N LYS A 213 12.82 15.28 19.88
CA LYS A 213 11.41 14.95 20.14
C LYS A 213 11.12 13.48 19.86
N LEU A 214 10.36 12.84 20.76
CA LEU A 214 9.68 11.57 20.49
C LEU A 214 8.58 11.80 19.45
N TRP A 215 8.98 11.84 18.18
CA TRP A 215 8.04 11.74 17.07
C TRP A 215 7.39 10.36 17.08
N SER A 216 6.14 10.26 16.62
CA SER A 216 5.47 8.98 16.41
C SER A 216 6.13 8.21 15.27
N LYS A 217 7.35 7.72 15.49
CA LYS A 217 8.04 6.78 14.60
C LYS A 217 7.54 5.39 14.95
N ALA A 218 6.95 4.70 13.97
CA ALA A 218 7.05 3.25 13.91
C ALA A 218 8.55 2.92 13.88
N ARG A 219 9.10 2.42 14.99
CA ARG A 219 10.52 2.08 15.10
C ARG A 219 10.81 0.88 14.19
N GLY A 220 11.15 1.15 12.93
CA GLY A 220 11.99 0.27 12.13
C GLY A 220 13.43 0.46 12.58
N CYS A 221 13.97 -0.49 13.34
CA CYS A 221 15.41 -0.57 13.59
C CYS A 221 16.12 -0.79 12.26
N ALA A 222 16.79 0.24 11.75
CA ALA A 222 17.86 0.09 10.78
C ALA A 222 19.18 0.25 11.54
N CYS A 223 19.72 -0.86 12.03
CA CYS A 223 21.16 -0.98 12.18
C CYS A 223 21.70 -1.25 10.77
N ILE A 224 22.51 -0.33 10.26
CA ILE A 224 23.38 -0.58 9.10
C ILE A 224 24.78 -0.16 9.56
N PRO A 225 25.81 -1.00 9.32
CA PRO A 225 27.16 -0.86 9.88
C PRO A 225 27.88 0.43 9.45
#